data_AF-A0A6N9PDX8-F1
#
_entry.id   AF-A0A6N9PDX8-F1
#
_cell.length_a   1.000
_cell.length_b   1.000
_cell.length_c   1.000
_cell.angle_alpha   90.00
_cell.angle_beta   90.00
_cell.angle_gamma   90.00
#
_symmetry.space_group_name_H-M   'P 1'
#
loop_
_entity.id
_entity.type
_entity.pdbx_description
1 polymer ?
#
loop_
_entity_poly.entity_id
_entity_poly.type
_entity_poly.pdbx_seq_one_letter_code
_entity_poly.pdbx_strand_id
1 'polypeptide(L)'
;MTWIEPLVRRPTTAARSPDHIIGVYPLHGKNISIVDLGCLLGFQRTTSSESSSQCLLMIENTGICFLVEAALGVETLCSYQRPGPLSRQFIQCVFM
;
A
#
# COMPACT_ATOMS: atom_id res chain seq x y z
N MET A 1 7.70 -5.74 6.36
CA MET A 1 6.60 -6.57 5.84
C MET A 1 5.53 -5.70 5.19
N THR A 2 4.75 -6.27 4.27
CA THR A 2 3.62 -5.59 3.62
C THR A 2 2.39 -6.45 3.84
N TRP A 3 1.27 -5.86 4.24
CA TRP A 3 0.00 -6.56 4.44
C TRP A 3 -1.18 -5.71 4.02
N ILE A 4 -2.36 -6.32 4.00
CA ILE A 4 -3.60 -5.72 3.49
C ILE A 4 -4.63 -5.77 4.59
N GLU A 5 -5.29 -4.63 4.85
CA GLU A 5 -6.41 -4.54 5.77
C GLU A 5 -7.63 -3.91 5.10
N PRO A 6 -8.86 -4.33 5.42
CA PRO A 6 -10.05 -3.65 4.95
C PRO A 6 -10.14 -2.24 5.56
N LEU A 7 -10.61 -1.25 4.78
CA LEU A 7 -10.93 0.05 5.34
C LEU A 7 -12.28 -0.01 6.08
N VAL A 8 -12.25 -0.26 7.39
CA VAL A 8 -13.47 -0.45 8.19
C VAL A 8 -14.04 0.87 8.74
N ARG A 9 -13.20 1.90 8.90
CA ARG A 9 -13.63 3.20 9.45
C ARG A 9 -13.19 4.34 8.55
N ARG A 10 -13.98 5.42 8.59
CA ARG A 10 -13.66 6.66 7.88
C ARG A 10 -12.39 7.28 8.47
N PRO A 11 -11.38 7.62 7.65
CA PRO A 11 -10.18 8.33 8.10
C PRO A 11 -10.50 9.73 8.63
N THR A 12 -9.70 10.20 9.59
CA THR A 12 -9.77 11.59 10.07
C THR A 12 -9.11 12.49 9.03
N THR A 13 -9.85 13.46 8.50
CA THR A 13 -9.33 14.37 7.49
C THR A 13 -8.18 15.23 8.04
N ALA A 14 -7.13 15.40 7.25
CA ALA A 14 -6.01 16.28 7.56
C ALA A 14 -6.24 17.64 6.87
N ALA A 15 -6.32 18.72 7.65
CA ALA A 15 -6.49 20.05 7.05
C ALA A 15 -5.26 20.45 6.23
N ARG A 16 -5.48 21.10 5.08
CA ARG A 16 -4.43 21.58 4.15
C ARG A 16 -3.53 20.46 3.60
N SER A 17 -4.00 19.22 3.59
CA SER A 17 -3.28 18.13 2.94
C SER A 17 -3.45 18.20 1.42
N PRO A 18 -2.50 17.67 0.64
CA PRO A 18 -2.70 17.42 -0.78
C PRO A 18 -3.96 16.56 -1.04
N ASP A 19 -4.57 16.69 -2.21
CA ASP A 19 -5.83 16.00 -2.56
C ASP A 19 -5.74 14.47 -2.53
N HIS A 20 -4.54 13.92 -2.76
CA HIS A 20 -4.28 12.49 -2.66
C HIS A 20 -4.16 11.98 -1.22
N ILE A 21 -4.10 12.86 -0.21
CA ILE A 21 -4.15 12.46 1.19
C ILE A 21 -5.61 12.41 1.63
N ILE A 22 -6.09 11.22 1.96
CA ILE A 22 -7.46 11.02 2.44
C ILE A 22 -7.59 11.48 3.89
N GLY A 23 -6.52 11.29 4.66
CA GLY A 23 -6.47 11.64 6.08
C GLY A 23 -5.51 10.75 6.85
N VAL A 24 -5.75 10.66 8.15
CA VAL A 24 -5.01 9.82 9.08
C VAL A 24 -5.91 8.76 9.69
N TYR A 25 -5.33 7.60 9.96
CA TYR A 25 -6.01 6.44 10.52
C TYR A 25 -5.21 5.89 11.70
N PRO A 26 -5.84 5.70 12.87
CA PRO A 26 -5.17 5.08 14.00
C PRO A 26 -5.03 3.58 13.74
N LEU A 27 -3.79 3.12 13.61
CA LEU A 27 -3.44 1.71 13.47
C LEU A 27 -2.35 1.34 14.49
N HIS A 28 -2.59 0.29 15.28
CA HIS A 28 -1.66 -0.18 16.32
C HIS A 28 -1.14 0.93 17.25
N GLY A 29 -2.00 1.89 17.62
CA GLY A 29 -1.63 3.00 18.51
C GLY A 29 -0.78 4.10 17.86
N LYS A 30 -0.58 4.06 16.54
CA LYS A 30 0.07 5.12 15.75
C LYS A 30 -0.91 5.72 14.74
N ASN A 31 -0.79 7.01 14.47
CA ASN A 31 -1.51 7.65 13.38
C ASN A 31 -0.75 7.43 12.08
N ILE A 32 -1.38 6.76 11.13
CA ILE A 32 -0.80 6.46 9.81
C ILE A 32 -1.54 7.30 8.77
N SER A 33 -0.79 7.90 7.84
CA SER A 33 -1.38 8.68 6.76
C SER A 33 -1.90 7.77 5.65
N ILE A 34 -3.16 7.95 5.25
CA ILE A 34 -3.76 7.24 4.12
C ILE A 34 -3.62 8.08 2.86
N VAL A 35 -3.00 7.48 1.85
CA VAL A 35 -2.79 8.03 0.51
C VAL A 35 -3.73 7.32 -0.46
N ASP A 36 -4.57 8.05 -1.18
CA ASP A 36 -5.30 7.53 -2.33
C ASP A 36 -4.31 7.29 -3.48
N LEU A 37 -3.99 6.01 -3.75
CA LEU A 37 -3.02 5.66 -4.79
C LEU A 37 -3.54 6.01 -6.18
N GLY A 38 -4.84 5.86 -6.42
CA GLY A 38 -5.46 6.21 -7.69
C GLY A 38 -5.31 7.70 -7.98
N CYS A 39 -5.66 8.54 -6.99
CA CYS A 39 -5.52 9.98 -7.07
C CYS A 39 -4.05 10.41 -7.21
N LEU A 40 -3.14 9.79 -6.45
CA LEU A 40 -1.69 10.06 -6.54
C LEU A 40 -1.14 9.77 -7.95
N LEU A 41 -1.65 8.73 -8.61
CA LEU A 41 -1.26 8.35 -9.97
C LEU A 41 -2.06 9.08 -11.07
N GLY A 42 -3.01 9.94 -10.72
CA GLY A 42 -3.80 10.74 -11.67
C GLY A 42 -5.02 10.02 -12.26
N PHE A 43 -5.46 8.89 -11.68
CA PHE A 43 -6.70 8.22 -12.10
C PHE A 43 -7.94 8.97 -11.60
N GLN A 44 -8.98 9.01 -12.42
CA GLN A 44 -10.28 9.56 -12.01
C GLN A 44 -10.95 8.61 -11.00
N ARG A 45 -11.47 9.18 -9.91
CA ARG A 45 -12.34 8.44 -9.00
C ARG A 45 -13.65 8.09 -9.71
N THR A 46 -13.87 6.81 -9.96
CA THR A 46 -15.17 6.33 -10.44
C THR A 46 -16.16 6.28 -9.29
N THR A 47 -17.25 7.05 -9.36
CA THR A 47 -18.34 7.10 -8.37
C THR A 47 -19.06 5.76 -8.18
N SER A 48 -18.82 4.78 -9.06
CA SER A 48 -19.29 3.39 -8.93
C SER A 48 -18.63 2.60 -7.79
N SER A 49 -17.62 3.16 -7.10
CA SER A 49 -16.86 2.44 -6.09
C SER A 49 -17.51 2.39 -4.70
N GLU A 50 -18.75 2.88 -4.55
CA GLU A 50 -19.48 2.83 -3.26
C GLU A 50 -19.75 1.39 -2.78
N SER A 51 -19.60 0.40 -3.66
CA SER A 51 -19.79 -1.03 -3.38
C SER A 51 -18.51 -1.88 -3.45
N SER A 52 -17.37 -1.32 -3.88
CA SER A 52 -16.09 -2.03 -3.92
C SER A 52 -15.40 -1.93 -2.55
N SER A 53 -15.12 -3.09 -1.96
CA SER A 53 -14.40 -3.25 -0.70
C SER A 53 -12.99 -2.65 -0.78
N GLN A 54 -12.88 -1.33 -0.57
CA GLN A 54 -11.60 -0.65 -0.56
C GLN A 54 -10.71 -1.21 0.55
N CYS A 55 -9.44 -1.38 0.23
CA CYS A 55 -8.45 -1.93 1.14
C CYS A 55 -7.30 -0.95 1.34
N LEU A 56 -6.66 -1.05 2.50
CA LEU A 56 -5.42 -0.38 2.82
C LEU A 56 -4.25 -1.33 2.59
N LEU A 57 -3.36 -0.95 1.69
CA LEU A 57 -2.04 -1.57 1.53
C LEU A 57 -1.07 -0.91 2.52
N MET A 58 -0.63 -1.69 3.50
CA MET A 58 0.22 -1.23 4.59
C MET A 58 1.67 -1.62 4.31
N ILE A 59 2.59 -0.66 4.40
CA ILE A 59 4.03 -0.90 4.33
C ILE A 59 4.64 -0.62 5.69
N GLU A 60 5.20 -1.65 6.32
CA GLU A 60 5.80 -1.54 7.64
C GLU A 60 6.87 -0.44 7.71
N ASN A 61 6.95 0.25 8.84
CA ASN A 61 7.95 1.28 9.15
C ASN A 61 7.96 2.52 8.24
N THR A 62 6.94 2.72 7.40
CA THR A 62 6.86 3.90 6.53
C THR A 62 5.99 5.02 7.08
N GLY A 63 5.04 4.71 7.98
CA GLY A 63 4.06 5.67 8.49
C GLY A 63 3.00 6.09 7.46
N ILE A 64 2.95 5.40 6.33
CA ILE A 64 1.96 5.61 5.26
C ILE A 64 1.25 4.31 4.91
N CYS A 65 0.08 4.44 4.32
CA CYS A 65 -0.63 3.34 3.68
C CYS A 65 -1.38 3.83 2.44
N PHE A 66 -1.62 2.93 1.52
CA PHE A 66 -2.29 3.23 0.26
C PHE A 66 -3.72 2.70 0.26
N LEU A 67 -4.68 3.57 -0.02
CA LEU A 67 -6.02 3.14 -0.39
C LEU A 67 -5.97 2.58 -1.82
N VAL A 68 -6.44 1.35 -1.97
CA VAL A 68 -6.58 0.66 -3.26
C VAL A 68 -7.99 0.14 -3.42
N GLU A 69 -8.44 0.03 -4.67
CA GLU A 69 -9.77 -0.48 -5.00
C GLU A 69 -9.95 -1.94 -4.61
N ALA A 70 -8.93 -2.77 -4.90
CA ALA A 70 -8.95 -4.19 -4.59
C ALA A 70 -7.53 -4.78 -4.52
N ALA A 71 -7.41 -5.88 -3.78
CA ALA A 71 -6.24 -6.76 -3.81
C ALA A 71 -6.62 -8.07 -4.50
N LEU A 72 -6.00 -8.37 -5.64
CA LEU A 72 -6.40 -9.51 -6.49
C LEU A 72 -5.73 -10.83 -6.08
N GLY A 73 -4.54 -10.77 -5.49
CA GLY A 73 -3.79 -11.95 -5.10
C GLY A 73 -2.41 -11.61 -4.56
N VAL A 74 -1.69 -12.66 -4.14
CA VAL A 74 -0.30 -12.57 -3.70
C VAL A 74 0.54 -13.40 -4.66
N GLU A 75 1.49 -12.75 -5.33
CA GLU A 75 2.41 -13.42 -6.25
C GLU A 75 3.85 -13.24 -5.78
N THR A 76 4.60 -14.34 -5.76
CA THR A 76 6.05 -14.31 -5.52
C THR A 76 6.75 -14.07 -6.84
N LEU A 77 7.27 -12.85 -7.03
CA LEU A 77 8.10 -12.52 -8.18
C LEU A 77 9.55 -12.85 -7.89
N CYS A 78 10.10 -13.82 -8.62
CA CYS A 78 11.54 -14.05 -8.62
C CYS A 78 12.21 -12.91 -9.41
N SER A 79 13.13 -12.19 -8.77
CA SER A 79 13.98 -11.26 -9.53
C SER A 79 14.80 -12.05 -10.55
N TYR A 80 14.62 -11.75 -11.83
CA TYR A 80 15.50 -12.27 -12.87
C TYR A 80 16.84 -11.54 -12.73
N GLN A 81 17.76 -12.11 -11.94
CA GLN A 81 19.15 -11.71 -12.00
C GLN A 81 19.69 -12.25 -13.32
N ARG A 82 20.04 -11.37 -14.28
CA ARG A 82 20.88 -11.80 -15.40
C ARG A 82 22.13 -12.44 -14.78
N PRO A 83 22.44 -13.72 -15.08
CA PRO A 83 23.67 -14.30 -14.59
C PRO A 83 24.82 -13.58 -15.30
N GLY A 84 25.42 -12.61 -14.62
CA GLY A 84 26.78 -12.20 -14.94
C GLY A 84 27.69 -13.41 -14.70
N PRO A 85 28.84 -13.53 -15.40
CA PRO A 85 29.71 -14.70 -15.34
C PRO A 85 30.27 -15.05 -13.95
N LEU A 86 29.95 -14.28 -12.90
CA LEU A 86 30.36 -14.49 -11.51
C LEU A 86 29.20 -14.71 -10.52
N SER A 87 27.94 -14.80 -10.95
CA SER A 87 26.79 -14.94 -10.02
C SER A 87 26.57 -16.37 -9.50
N ARG A 88 27.63 -17.12 -9.22
CA ARG A 88 27.55 -18.32 -8.39
C ARG A 88 27.82 -17.87 -6.95
N GLN A 89 26.76 -17.96 -6.14
CA GLN A 89 26.70 -17.88 -4.68
C GLN A 89 25.97 -16.64 -4.14
N PHE A 90 25.09 -16.93 -3.19
CA PHE A 90 24.36 -16.04 -2.31
C PHE A 90 23.01 -15.50 -2.82
N ILE A 91 22.05 -16.42 -2.97
CA ILE A 91 20.68 -16.11 -2.51
C ILE A 91 20.63 -16.53 -1.05
N GLN A 92 20.83 -15.58 -0.14
CA GLN A 92 20.44 -15.74 1.25
C GLN A 92 19.11 -15.01 1.42
N CYS A 93 18.01 -15.76 1.43
CA CYS A 93 16.74 -15.26 1.93
C CYS A 93 16.94 -14.92 3.41
N VAL A 94 17.11 -13.64 3.74
CA VAL A 94 17.11 -13.18 5.12
C VAL A 94 15.65 -13.05 5.55
N PHE A 95 15.14 -14.10 6.18
CA PHE A 95 14.08 -13.97 7.17
C PHE A 95 14.76 -13.85 8.53
N MET A 96 14.55 -12.73 9.21
CA MET A 96 14.83 -12.50 10.63
C MET A 96 13.56 -11.94 11.25
#